data_AF-A0A527GIR0-F1
#
_entry.id   AF-A0A527GIR0-F1
#
_cell.length_a   1.000
_cell.length_b   1.000
_cell.length_c   1.000
_cell.angle_alpha   90.00
_cell.angle_beta   90.00
_cell.angle_gamma   90.00
#
_symmetry.space_group_name_H-M   'P 1'
#
loop_
_entity.id
_entity.type
_entity.pdbx_description
1 polymer ?
#
loop_
_entity_poly.entity_id
_entity_poly.type
_entity_poly.pdbx_seq_one_letter_code
_entity_poly.pdbx_strand_id
1 'polypeptide(L)'
;ARADDVHAVGRQICLVLLGQDDVSLENIPEGAILIADDIGAWDLARAPLKRIGGVVCGHGGATSHTAIIARSHGIPAVLGLGGQVNALRTARD
;
A
#
# COMPACT_ATOMS: atom_id res chain seq x y z
N ALA A 1 -13.66 5.45 -2.88
CA ALA A 1 -13.16 6.82 -3.12
C ALA A 1 -13.47 7.72 -1.94
N ARG A 2 -14.64 8.39 -1.87
CA ARG A 2 -14.92 9.33 -0.76
C ARG A 2 -14.90 8.71 0.65
N ALA A 3 -15.42 7.49 0.81
CA ALA A 3 -15.37 6.80 2.10
C ALA A 3 -13.93 6.50 2.52
N ASP A 4 -13.10 6.03 1.58
CA ASP A 4 -11.69 5.72 1.81
C ASP A 4 -10.89 6.97 2.19
N ASP A 5 -11.18 8.11 1.56
CA ASP A 5 -10.54 9.40 1.88
C ASP A 5 -10.88 9.84 3.32
N VAL A 6 -12.14 9.69 3.73
CA VAL A 6 -12.59 9.99 5.10
C VAL A 6 -11.92 9.04 6.11
N HIS A 7 -11.83 7.76 5.77
CA HIS A 7 -11.14 6.77 6.62
C HIS A 7 -9.64 7.10 6.75
N ALA A 8 -8.99 7.50 5.66
CA ALA A 8 -7.59 7.89 5.68
C ALA A 8 -7.34 9.10 6.59
N VAL A 9 -8.16 10.15 6.48
CA VAL A 9 -8.07 11.33 7.36
C VAL A 9 -8.34 10.95 8.82
N GLY A 10 -9.37 10.15 9.08
CA GLY A 10 -9.71 9.65 10.42
C GLY A 10 -8.54 8.89 11.05
N ARG A 11 -7.89 8.01 10.27
CA ARG A 11 -6.70 7.27 10.70
C ARG A 11 -5.54 8.20 11.06
N GLN A 12 -5.26 9.23 10.26
CA GLN A 12 -4.22 10.22 10.58
C GLN A 12 -4.51 10.98 11.87
N ILE A 13 -5.75 11.42 12.06
CA ILE A 13 -6.16 12.10 13.30
C ILE A 13 -5.95 11.18 14.50
N CYS A 14 -6.37 9.91 14.42
CA CYS A 14 -6.17 8.94 15.49
C CYS A 14 -4.67 8.72 15.80
N LEU A 15 -3.81 8.57 14.79
CA LEU A 15 -2.37 8.40 14.99
C LEU A 15 -1.77 9.59 15.74
N VAL A 16 -2.11 10.82 15.33
CA VAL A 16 -1.65 12.05 16.00
C VAL A 16 -2.12 12.11 17.46
N LEU A 17 -3.40 11.81 17.71
CA LEU A 17 -3.95 11.83 19.08
C LEU A 17 -3.34 10.74 19.98
N LEU A 18 -2.93 9.61 19.40
CA LEU A 18 -2.28 8.52 20.11
C LEU A 18 -0.76 8.71 20.24
N GLY A 19 -0.19 9.77 19.64
CA GLY A 19 1.26 9.98 19.58
C GLY A 19 1.99 8.85 18.84
N GLN A 20 1.32 8.23 17.87
CA GLN A 20 1.87 7.14 17.05
C GLN A 20 2.27 7.66 15.68
N ASP A 21 3.39 7.15 15.18
CA ASP A 21 3.81 7.41 13.81
C ASP A 21 3.07 6.50 12.83
N ASP A 22 2.81 7.03 11.65
CA ASP A 22 2.31 6.23 10.54
C ASP A 22 3.42 5.30 9.99
N VAL A 23 3.00 4.22 9.34
CA VAL A 23 3.90 3.36 8.58
C VAL A 23 4.52 4.19 7.45
N SER A 24 5.81 4.48 7.57
CA SER A 24 6.55 5.20 6.53
C SER A 24 7.11 4.24 5.48
N LEU A 25 6.82 4.54 4.22
CA LEU A 25 7.39 3.86 3.06
C LEU A 25 8.71 4.52 2.59
N GLU A 26 9.15 5.61 3.21
CA GLU A 26 10.30 6.42 2.75
C GLU A 26 11.62 5.64 2.70
N ASN A 27 11.82 4.71 3.64
CA ASN A 27 13.07 3.94 3.80
C ASN A 27 12.99 2.53 3.19
N ILE A 28 12.10 2.30 2.22
CA ILE A 28 11.99 1.01 1.54
C ILE A 28 13.29 0.68 0.77
N PRO A 29 13.82 -0.56 0.88
CA PRO A 29 14.95 -1.04 0.09
C PRO A 29 14.67 -0.98 -1.42
N GLU A 30 15.73 -0.81 -2.22
CA GLU A 30 15.61 -0.87 -3.67
C GLU A 30 15.19 -2.27 -4.14
N GLY A 31 14.22 -2.32 -5.04
CA GLY A 31 13.65 -3.57 -5.57
C GLY A 31 12.67 -4.27 -4.63
N ALA A 32 12.26 -3.66 -3.51
CA ALA A 32 11.38 -4.31 -2.55
C ALA A 32 9.98 -4.60 -3.12
N ILE A 33 9.41 -5.74 -2.73
CA ILE A 33 8.02 -6.09 -3.02
C ILE A 33 7.16 -5.68 -1.83
N LEU A 34 6.20 -4.80 -2.06
CA LEU A 34 5.27 -4.33 -1.04
C LEU A 34 4.11 -5.30 -0.91
N ILE A 35 3.89 -5.84 0.29
CA ILE A 35 2.84 -6.81 0.59
C ILE A 35 1.95 -6.23 1.68
N ALA A 36 0.66 -6.06 1.40
CA ALA A 36 -0.29 -5.50 2.34
C ALA A 36 -1.70 -6.04 2.11
N ASP A 37 -2.56 -5.95 3.13
CA ASP A 37 -3.97 -6.31 2.95
C ASP A 37 -4.71 -5.25 2.12
N ASP A 38 -4.43 -3.98 2.38
CA ASP A 38 -4.86 -2.84 1.58
C ASP A 38 -3.75 -1.78 1.57
N ILE A 39 -3.68 -0.98 0.50
CA ILE A 39 -2.75 0.13 0.38
C ILE A 39 -3.54 1.35 -0.06
N GLY A 40 -3.56 2.37 0.79
CA GLY A 40 -4.24 3.62 0.50
C GLY A 40 -3.50 4.43 -0.58
N ALA A 41 -4.26 5.26 -1.30
CA ALA A 41 -3.68 6.24 -2.22
C ALA A 41 -2.72 7.20 -1.50
N TRP A 42 -3.04 7.53 -0.23
CA TRP A 42 -2.19 8.36 0.64
C TRP A 42 -0.82 7.74 0.88
N ASP A 43 -0.76 6.43 1.12
CA ASP A 43 0.48 5.71 1.42
C ASP A 43 1.39 5.66 0.18
N LEU A 44 0.82 5.30 -0.97
CA LEU A 44 1.52 5.26 -2.26
C LEU A 44 2.04 6.63 -2.69
N ALA A 45 1.29 7.70 -2.43
CA ALA A 45 1.71 9.06 -2.79
C ALA A 45 2.99 9.50 -2.04
N ARG A 46 3.23 8.96 -0.84
CA ARG A 46 4.43 9.24 -0.04
C ARG A 46 5.54 8.21 -0.23
N ALA A 47 5.28 7.13 -0.98
CA ALA A 47 6.24 6.08 -1.21
C ALA A 47 7.30 6.48 -2.24
N PRO A 48 8.56 6.04 -2.09
CA PRO A 48 9.58 6.16 -3.13
C PRO A 48 9.30 5.14 -4.25
N LEU A 49 8.29 5.41 -5.09
CA LEU A 49 7.77 4.48 -6.11
C LEU A 49 8.86 3.86 -7.00
N LYS A 50 9.93 4.60 -7.30
CA LYS A 50 11.08 4.12 -8.08
C LYS A 50 11.85 2.96 -7.43
N ARG A 51 11.75 2.79 -6.12
CA ARG A 51 12.42 1.71 -5.37
C ARG A 51 11.55 0.46 -5.26
N ILE A 52 10.26 0.55 -5.59
CA ILE A 52 9.33 -0.57 -5.47
C ILE A 52 9.51 -1.49 -6.68
N GLY A 53 9.89 -2.74 -6.43
CA GLY A 53 10.00 -3.79 -7.44
C GLY A 53 8.65 -4.44 -7.79
N GLY A 54 7.68 -4.37 -6.89
CA GLY A 54 6.31 -4.86 -7.13
C GLY A 54 5.37 -4.60 -5.96
N VAL A 55 4.06 -4.77 -6.21
CA VAL A 55 3.00 -4.61 -5.20
C VAL A 55 2.11 -5.86 -5.19
N VAL A 56 1.81 -6.35 -4.00
CA VAL A 56 0.90 -7.47 -3.76
C VAL A 56 -0.12 -7.08 -2.71
N CYS A 57 -1.40 -7.05 -3.08
CA CYS A 57 -2.49 -6.69 -2.17
C CYS A 57 -3.59 -7.73 -2.05
N GLY A 58 -4.12 -7.88 -0.83
CA GLY A 58 -5.35 -8.61 -0.56
C GLY A 58 -6.56 -7.95 -1.22
N HIS A 59 -6.69 -6.64 -1.07
CA HIS A 59 -7.78 -5.83 -1.60
C HIS A 59 -7.38 -5.06 -2.86
N GLY A 60 -8.38 -4.58 -3.59
CA GLY A 60 -8.22 -3.84 -4.83
C GLY A 60 -8.55 -4.67 -6.07
N GLY A 61 -8.63 -3.99 -7.21
CA GLY A 61 -8.96 -4.58 -8.50
C GLY A 61 -8.40 -3.72 -9.63
N ALA A 62 -8.67 -4.08 -10.88
CA ALA A 62 -8.05 -3.43 -12.05
C ALA A 62 -8.26 -1.91 -12.14
N THR A 63 -9.28 -1.37 -11.49
CA THR A 63 -9.64 0.05 -11.47
C THR A 63 -9.34 0.76 -10.14
N SER A 64 -8.66 0.10 -9.20
CA SER A 64 -8.30 0.73 -7.91
C SER A 64 -7.18 1.75 -8.07
N HIS A 65 -7.06 2.69 -7.12
CA HIS A 65 -5.97 3.67 -7.10
C HIS A 65 -4.59 2.99 -7.14
N THR A 66 -4.43 1.91 -6.38
CA THR A 66 -3.22 1.07 -6.39
C THR A 66 -2.90 0.53 -7.78
N ALA A 67 -3.91 0.00 -8.50
CA ALA A 67 -3.73 -0.51 -9.85
C ALA A 67 -3.34 0.61 -10.85
N ILE A 68 -3.99 1.77 -10.73
CA ILE A 68 -3.76 2.92 -11.60
C ILE A 68 -2.34 3.48 -11.38
N ILE A 69 -1.95 3.69 -10.13
CA ILE A 69 -0.62 4.21 -9.77
C ILE A 69 0.48 3.22 -10.16
N ALA A 70 0.33 1.94 -9.82
CA ALA A 70 1.31 0.93 -10.20
C ALA A 70 1.50 0.87 -11.73
N ARG A 71 0.40 0.86 -12.48
CA ARG A 71 0.42 0.87 -13.95
C ARG A 71 1.09 2.11 -14.53
N SER A 72 0.79 3.30 -14.01
CA SER A 72 1.38 4.55 -14.51
C SER A 72 2.88 4.65 -14.25
N HIS A 73 3.38 3.93 -13.24
CA HIS A 73 4.80 3.88 -12.88
C HIS A 73 5.53 2.62 -13.38
N GLY A 74 4.87 1.75 -14.14
CA GLY A 74 5.46 0.51 -14.67
C GLY A 74 5.79 -0.53 -13.58
N ILE A 75 5.13 -0.45 -12.42
CA ILE A 75 5.35 -1.35 -11.29
C ILE A 75 4.42 -2.57 -11.46
N PRO A 76 4.95 -3.81 -11.46
CA PRO A 76 4.14 -5.02 -11.43
C PRO A 76 3.23 -5.05 -10.19
N ALA A 77 1.93 -5.30 -10.38
CA ALA A 77 0.97 -5.34 -9.28
C ALA A 77 0.04 -6.55 -9.38
N VAL A 78 -0.07 -7.31 -8.29
CA VAL A 78 -1.05 -8.38 -8.09
C VAL A 78 -2.01 -7.94 -6.99
N LEU A 79 -3.28 -7.73 -7.33
CA LEU A 79 -4.29 -7.19 -6.42
C LEU A 79 -5.47 -8.15 -6.33
N GLY A 80 -6.21 -8.09 -5.24
CA GLY A 80 -7.42 -8.92 -5.06
C GLY A 80 -7.14 -10.35 -4.62
N LEU A 81 -6.01 -10.61 -3.95
CA LEU A 81 -5.69 -11.93 -3.39
C LEU A 81 -6.59 -12.33 -2.20
N GLY A 82 -7.38 -11.40 -1.67
CA GLY A 82 -8.15 -11.56 -0.45
C GLY A 82 -7.26 -11.99 0.71
N GLY A 83 -7.80 -12.82 1.60
CA GLY A 83 -7.08 -13.29 2.79
C GLY A 83 -5.84 -14.13 2.50
N GLN A 84 -5.62 -14.59 1.26
CA GLN A 84 -4.42 -15.35 0.90
C GLN A 84 -3.13 -14.52 0.99
N VAL A 85 -3.25 -13.18 0.89
CA VAL A 85 -2.09 -12.28 1.05
C VAL A 85 -1.41 -12.45 2.42
N ASN A 86 -2.15 -12.88 3.44
CA ASN A 86 -1.61 -13.10 4.78
C ASN A 86 -0.59 -14.25 4.84
N ALA A 87 -0.68 -15.22 3.93
CA ALA A 87 0.31 -16.30 3.83
C ALA A 87 1.69 -15.76 3.39
N LEU A 88 1.74 -14.60 2.73
CA LEU A 88 2.98 -13.99 2.26
C LEU A 88 3.67 -13.12 3.31
N ARG A 89 3.06 -12.88 4.49
CA ARG A 89 3.66 -12.03 5.54
C ARG A 89 4.97 -12.58 6.08
N THR A 90 5.18 -13.89 5.98
CA THR A 90 6.38 -14.60 6.43
C THR A 90 7.30 -15.02 5.28
N ALA A 91 7.00 -14.64 4.03
CA ALA A 91 7.74 -15.07 2.84
C ALA A 91 9.09 -14.35 2.68
N ARG A 92 9.79 -14.05 3.78
CA ARG A 92 10.96 -13.18 3.81
C ARG A 92 12.28 -13.87 3.39
N ASP A 93 12.19 -15.01 2.72
CA ASP A 93 13.33 -15.78 2.19
C ASP A 93 13.23 -15.97 0.68
#